data_AF-A0A7C3SDI6-F1
#
_entry.id   AF-A0A7C3SDI6-F1
#
_cell.length_a   1.000
_cell.length_b   1.000
_cell.length_c   1.000
_cell.angle_alpha   90.00
_cell.angle_beta   90.00
_cell.angle_gamma   90.00
#
_symmetry.space_group_name_H-M   'P 1'
#
loop_
_entity.id
_entity.type
_entity.pdbx_description
1 polymer ?
#
loop_
_entity_poly.entity_id
_entity_poly.type
_entity_poly.pdbx_seq_one_letter_code
_entity_poly.pdbx_strand_id
1 'polypeptide(L)'
;HYEGTGPEIWSSIKDVTHFVAGVGTGGTLTGVAAYLKKKRPNVKIIGVQPQKAHHIQGLRNLEESRVPELLSRRLELIDEWIKVSDEEAFRAVRFLAESKRLFVGPSSGAVYAAAQEVAGRLNEGNMVLIFADDGRKFRSLYESFKVFTREEFEYYRRQSRYLPENLLFQEKPLEVYTH
;
A
#
# COMPACT_ATOMS: atom_id res chain seq x y z
N HIS A 1 -3.01 11.14 -10.99
CA HIS A 1 -2.70 9.70 -11.09
C HIS A 1 -2.77 9.16 -12.52
N TYR A 2 -3.86 9.33 -13.28
CA TYR A 2 -3.92 8.87 -14.69
C TYR A 2 -2.85 9.53 -15.59
N GLU A 3 -2.60 10.82 -15.42
CA GLU A 3 -1.62 11.58 -16.24
C GLU A 3 -0.22 11.67 -15.62
N GLY A 4 0.00 11.08 -14.43
CA GLY A 4 1.28 11.16 -13.71
C GLY A 4 1.74 9.79 -13.23
N THR A 5 1.32 9.40 -12.02
CA THR A 5 1.70 8.11 -11.39
C THR A 5 1.54 6.89 -12.30
N GLY A 6 0.45 6.80 -13.09
CA GLY A 6 0.25 5.69 -14.03
C GLY A 6 1.35 5.61 -15.12
N PRO A 7 1.57 6.69 -15.88
CA PRO A 7 2.69 6.82 -16.80
C PRO A 7 4.06 6.53 -16.18
N GLU A 8 4.34 7.07 -14.99
CA GLU A 8 5.60 6.84 -14.27
C GLU A 8 5.80 5.35 -13.98
N ILE A 9 4.81 4.68 -13.38
CA ILE A 9 4.85 3.23 -13.11
C ILE A 9 5.12 2.44 -14.38
N TRP A 10 4.38 2.72 -15.46
CA TRP A 10 4.54 2.00 -16.72
C TRP A 10 5.92 2.23 -17.36
N SER A 11 6.47 3.43 -17.23
CA SER A 11 7.78 3.77 -17.77
C SER A 11 8.89 2.99 -17.08
N SER A 12 8.74 2.76 -15.76
CA SER A 12 9.72 2.06 -14.96
C SER A 12 9.56 0.53 -14.95
N ILE A 13 8.32 0.04 -14.94
CA ILE A 13 7.99 -1.40 -14.87
C ILE A 13 6.97 -1.72 -15.96
N LYS A 14 7.46 -1.88 -17.19
CA LYS A 14 6.63 -2.13 -18.39
C LYS A 14 5.86 -3.45 -18.37
N ASP A 15 6.23 -4.37 -17.49
CA ASP A 15 5.62 -5.70 -17.36
C ASP A 15 4.88 -5.87 -16.02
N VAL A 16 4.49 -4.76 -15.38
CA VAL A 16 3.66 -4.78 -14.16
C VAL A 16 2.45 -5.69 -14.32
N THR A 17 2.31 -6.68 -13.43
CA THR A 17 1.21 -7.65 -13.44
C THR A 17 0.15 -7.32 -12.41
N HIS A 18 0.55 -6.71 -11.29
CA HIS A 18 -0.33 -6.37 -10.17
C HIS A 18 -0.07 -4.94 -9.69
N PHE A 19 -1.14 -4.20 -9.40
CA PHE A 19 -1.08 -2.90 -8.77
C PHE A 19 -1.95 -2.91 -7.52
N VAL A 20 -1.35 -2.59 -6.37
CA VAL A 20 -2.00 -2.64 -5.06
C VAL A 20 -1.97 -1.25 -4.44
N ALA A 21 -3.15 -0.75 -4.06
CA ALA A 21 -3.25 0.55 -3.39
C ALA A 21 -4.43 0.60 -2.41
N GLY A 22 -4.25 1.38 -1.35
CA GLY A 22 -5.29 1.63 -0.36
C GLY A 22 -6.42 2.52 -0.90
N VAL A 23 -7.64 2.28 -0.44
CA VAL A 23 -8.80 3.11 -0.79
C VAL A 23 -9.04 4.22 0.23
N GLY A 24 -8.88 5.46 -0.25
CA GLY A 24 -9.35 6.68 0.41
C GLY A 24 -10.45 7.33 -0.41
N THR A 25 -10.12 8.35 -1.21
CA THR A 25 -11.05 8.95 -2.19
C THR A 25 -11.24 8.09 -3.45
N GLY A 26 -10.37 7.09 -3.67
CA GLY A 26 -10.33 6.26 -4.87
C GLY A 26 -9.52 6.85 -6.04
N GLY A 27 -8.97 8.07 -5.91
CA GLY A 27 -8.27 8.74 -7.01
C GLY A 27 -7.01 8.02 -7.48
N THR A 28 -6.20 7.48 -6.56
CA THR A 28 -5.01 6.68 -6.89
C THR A 28 -5.38 5.40 -7.61
N LEU A 29 -6.22 4.58 -6.96
CA LEU A 29 -6.68 3.29 -7.51
C LEU A 29 -7.26 3.46 -8.91
N THR A 30 -8.30 4.30 -9.05
CA THR A 30 -9.02 4.45 -10.32
C THR A 30 -8.21 5.18 -11.40
N GLY A 31 -7.36 6.13 -11.00
CA GLY A 31 -6.51 6.87 -11.94
C GLY A 31 -5.40 6.00 -12.52
N VAL A 32 -4.68 5.26 -11.68
CA VAL A 32 -3.63 4.33 -12.14
C VAL A 32 -4.25 3.15 -12.89
N ALA A 33 -5.35 2.57 -12.39
CA ALA A 33 -6.03 1.47 -13.05
C ALA A 33 -6.46 1.80 -14.49
N ALA A 34 -7.08 2.97 -14.68
CA ALA A 34 -7.51 3.41 -16.01
C ALA A 34 -6.33 3.57 -16.98
N TYR A 35 -5.15 3.96 -16.49
CA TYR A 35 -3.96 4.08 -17.34
C TYR A 35 -3.33 2.71 -17.61
N LEU A 36 -3.07 1.91 -16.57
CA LEU A 36 -2.41 0.62 -16.71
C LEU A 36 -3.25 -0.36 -17.52
N LYS A 37 -4.57 -0.43 -17.35
CA LYS A 37 -5.44 -1.30 -18.16
C LYS A 37 -5.44 -0.93 -19.65
N LYS A 38 -5.16 0.33 -20.02
CA LYS A 38 -4.94 0.72 -21.44
C LYS A 38 -3.62 0.21 -22.00
N LYS A 39 -2.59 0.10 -21.16
CA LYS A 39 -1.26 -0.39 -21.57
C LYS A 39 -1.15 -1.92 -21.51
N ARG A 40 -1.79 -2.52 -20.53
CA ARG A 40 -1.83 -3.95 -20.27
C ARG A 40 -3.23 -4.34 -19.74
N PRO A 41 -4.15 -4.78 -20.62
CA PRO A 41 -5.53 -5.08 -20.22
C PRO A 41 -5.68 -6.15 -19.13
N ASN A 42 -4.72 -7.07 -19.02
CA ASN A 42 -4.71 -8.13 -18.01
C ASN A 42 -4.01 -7.77 -16.69
N VAL A 43 -3.57 -6.52 -16.49
CA VAL A 43 -3.07 -6.07 -15.19
C VAL A 43 -4.16 -6.20 -14.13
N LYS A 44 -3.79 -6.76 -12.97
CA LYS A 44 -4.67 -6.91 -11.81
C LYS A 44 -4.59 -5.69 -10.91
N ILE A 45 -5.73 -5.07 -10.66
CA ILE A 45 -5.89 -3.89 -9.81
C ILE A 45 -6.53 -4.34 -8.50
N ILE A 46 -5.78 -4.24 -7.41
CA ILE A 46 -6.18 -4.71 -6.09
C ILE A 46 -6.39 -3.49 -5.19
N GLY A 47 -7.63 -3.32 -4.75
CA GLY A 47 -8.02 -2.32 -3.77
C GLY A 47 -7.84 -2.84 -2.35
N VAL A 48 -7.17 -2.07 -1.50
CA VAL A 48 -6.98 -2.43 -0.09
C VAL A 48 -7.88 -1.57 0.77
N GLN A 49 -8.76 -2.21 1.53
CA GLN A 49 -9.59 -1.54 2.52
C GLN A 49 -9.34 -2.12 3.91
N PRO A 50 -9.45 -1.31 4.97
CA PRO A 50 -9.32 -1.80 6.32
C PRO A 50 -10.57 -2.55 6.78
N GLN A 51 -10.47 -3.26 7.90
CA GLN A 51 -11.61 -3.83 8.62
C GLN A 51 -12.61 -2.75 9.08
N LYS A 52 -13.76 -3.20 9.61
CA LYS A 52 -14.72 -2.32 10.29
C LYS A 52 -14.13 -1.73 11.57
N ALA A 53 -14.51 -0.51 11.91
CA ALA A 53 -14.05 0.23 13.09
C ALA A 53 -12.50 0.32 13.20
N HIS A 54 -11.81 0.44 12.06
CA HIS A 54 -10.36 0.49 12.00
C HIS A 54 -9.75 1.80 12.49
N HIS A 55 -8.44 1.76 12.76
CA HIS A 55 -7.64 2.92 13.16
C HIS A 55 -6.63 3.34 12.08
N ILE A 56 -6.63 2.66 10.93
CA ILE A 56 -5.79 2.99 9.78
C ILE A 56 -6.17 4.34 9.14
N GLN A 57 -5.44 5.39 9.49
CA GLN A 57 -5.65 6.72 8.93
C GLN A 57 -5.37 6.76 7.42
N GLY A 58 -6.21 7.51 6.69
CA GLY A 58 -6.09 7.70 5.24
C GLY A 58 -6.82 6.65 4.38
N LEU A 59 -7.27 5.55 4.99
CA LEU A 59 -8.10 4.55 4.33
C LEU A 59 -9.57 4.64 4.76
N ARG A 60 -10.46 4.03 3.97
CA ARG A 60 -11.89 3.92 4.24
C ARG A 60 -12.33 2.47 4.14
N ASN A 61 -13.10 2.02 5.13
CA ASN A 61 -13.91 0.81 4.97
C ASN A 61 -15.16 1.14 4.11
N LEU A 62 -15.35 0.44 2.99
CA LEU A 62 -16.44 0.73 2.03
C LEU A 62 -17.81 0.19 2.48
N GLU A 63 -17.87 -0.60 3.56
CA GLU A 63 -19.13 -1.10 4.14
C GLU A 63 -19.69 -0.14 5.19
N GLU A 64 -18.84 0.64 5.86
CA GLU A 64 -19.24 1.60 6.91
C GLU A 64 -19.26 3.05 6.42
N SER A 65 -18.56 3.32 5.32
CA SER A 65 -18.47 4.65 4.72
C SER A 65 -19.28 4.72 3.45
N ARG A 66 -19.89 5.88 3.16
CA ARG A 66 -20.37 6.16 1.80
C ARG A 66 -19.22 6.01 0.82
N VAL A 67 -19.40 5.16 -0.18
CA VAL A 67 -18.45 4.98 -1.30
C VAL A 67 -18.23 6.34 -1.97
N PRO A 68 -16.98 6.82 -2.12
CA PRO A 68 -16.70 8.08 -2.79
C PRO A 68 -17.22 8.07 -4.23
N GLU A 69 -17.78 9.19 -4.68
CA GLU A 69 -18.37 9.29 -6.04
C GLU A 69 -17.35 9.01 -7.15
N LEU A 70 -16.10 9.45 -6.97
CA LEU A 70 -15.02 9.16 -7.91
C LEU A 70 -14.76 7.66 -8.04
N LEU A 71 -14.84 6.93 -6.92
CA LEU A 71 -14.66 5.48 -6.89
C LEU A 71 -15.88 4.77 -7.47
N SER A 72 -17.10 5.17 -7.07
CA SER A 72 -18.34 4.49 -7.47
C SER A 72 -18.55 4.45 -8.98
N ARG A 73 -18.08 5.49 -9.70
CA ARG A 73 -18.14 5.58 -11.16
C ARG A 73 -17.14 4.69 -11.89
N ARG A 74 -16.25 4.00 -11.18
CA ARG A 74 -15.09 3.28 -11.72
C ARG A 74 -14.76 1.99 -10.97
N LEU A 75 -15.74 1.43 -10.26
CA LEU A 75 -15.57 0.21 -9.47
C LEU A 75 -15.17 -0.99 -10.34
N GLU A 76 -15.63 -1.02 -11.59
CA GLU A 76 -15.32 -2.04 -12.59
C GLU A 76 -13.84 -2.09 -12.99
N LEU A 77 -13.06 -1.06 -12.65
CA LEU A 77 -11.61 -1.06 -12.87
C LEU A 77 -10.85 -1.84 -11.79
N ILE A 78 -11.49 -2.17 -10.66
CA ILE A 78 -10.89 -2.87 -9.53
C ILE A 78 -11.23 -4.35 -9.64
N ASP A 79 -10.22 -5.21 -9.76
CA ASP A 79 -10.40 -6.64 -9.97
C ASP A 79 -10.63 -7.41 -8.65
N GLU A 80 -10.06 -6.92 -7.55
CA GLU A 80 -10.11 -7.58 -6.24
C GLU A 80 -10.09 -6.55 -5.10
N TRP A 81 -10.80 -6.85 -4.02
CA TRP A 81 -10.76 -6.10 -2.77
C TRP A 81 -10.20 -6.97 -1.66
N ILE A 82 -9.12 -6.52 -1.02
CA ILE A 82 -8.55 -7.17 0.16
C ILE A 82 -8.90 -6.36 1.38
N LYS A 83 -9.38 -7.05 2.42
CA LYS A 83 -9.69 -6.47 3.72
C LYS A 83 -8.54 -6.75 4.67
N VAL A 84 -8.00 -5.70 5.30
CA VAL A 84 -6.85 -5.81 6.20
C VAL A 84 -7.22 -5.31 7.59
N SER A 85 -6.83 -6.06 8.62
CA SER A 85 -6.99 -5.67 10.01
C SER A 85 -5.98 -4.61 10.45
N ASP A 86 -6.29 -3.91 11.55
CA ASP A 86 -5.32 -3.01 12.18
C ASP A 86 -4.05 -3.78 12.59
N GLU A 87 -4.20 -5.00 13.11
CA GLU A 87 -3.08 -5.85 13.52
C GLU A 87 -2.15 -6.19 12.35
N GLU A 88 -2.70 -6.66 11.23
CA GLU A 88 -1.92 -6.99 10.03
C GLU A 88 -1.18 -5.77 9.48
N ALA A 89 -1.87 -4.63 9.39
CA ALA A 89 -1.28 -3.39 8.90
C ALA A 89 -0.14 -2.90 9.82
N PHE A 90 -0.35 -2.90 11.13
CA PHE A 90 0.67 -2.45 12.09
C PHE A 90 1.85 -3.41 12.20
N ARG A 91 1.61 -4.72 12.13
CA ARG A 91 2.68 -5.72 12.03
C ARG A 91 3.52 -5.49 10.77
N ALA A 92 2.88 -5.20 9.64
CA ALA A 92 3.57 -4.85 8.40
C ALA A 92 4.37 -3.54 8.49
N VAL A 93 3.85 -2.50 9.16
CA VAL A 93 4.62 -1.27 9.44
C VAL A 93 5.91 -1.60 10.21
N ARG A 94 5.80 -2.40 11.27
CA ARG A 94 6.95 -2.79 12.09
C ARG A 94 7.98 -3.57 11.27
N PHE A 95 7.54 -4.57 10.53
CA PHE A 95 8.39 -5.35 9.64
C PHE A 95 9.10 -4.48 8.59
N LEU A 96 8.38 -3.55 7.95
CA LEU A 96 8.96 -2.65 6.96
C LEU A 96 10.05 -1.76 7.59
N ALA A 97 9.83 -1.24 8.80
CA ALA A 97 10.80 -0.42 9.50
C ALA A 97 12.05 -1.22 9.91
N GLU A 98 11.87 -2.43 10.46
CA GLU A 98 12.94 -3.30 10.96
C GLU A 98 13.75 -3.95 9.82
N SER A 99 13.07 -4.59 8.87
CA SER A 99 13.69 -5.45 7.88
C SER A 99 14.00 -4.74 6.57
N LYS A 100 13.20 -3.74 6.19
CA LYS A 100 13.36 -3.01 4.92
C LYS A 100 13.87 -1.59 5.09
N ARG A 101 14.05 -1.12 6.34
CA ARG A 101 14.41 0.28 6.67
C ARG A 101 13.40 1.30 6.12
N LEU A 102 12.14 0.90 6.05
CA LEU A 102 11.03 1.69 5.56
C LEU A 102 10.09 2.07 6.67
N PHE A 103 10.27 3.29 7.17
CA PHE A 103 9.38 3.84 8.17
C PHE A 103 8.17 4.51 7.51
N VAL A 104 7.12 3.72 7.33
CA VAL A 104 5.92 4.11 6.58
C VAL A 104 4.71 4.38 7.49
N GLY A 105 3.70 5.04 6.95
CA GLY A 105 2.40 5.23 7.58
C GLY A 105 1.56 3.94 7.65
N PRO A 106 0.45 3.95 8.42
CA PRO A 106 -0.37 2.77 8.65
C PRO A 106 -1.09 2.28 7.38
N SER A 107 -1.48 3.19 6.49
CA SER A 107 -2.08 2.85 5.19
C SER A 107 -1.13 2.07 4.28
N SER A 108 0.15 2.44 4.29
CA SER A 108 1.22 1.71 3.58
C SER A 108 1.44 0.32 4.17
N GLY A 109 1.37 0.18 5.50
CA GLY A 109 1.37 -1.12 6.16
C GLY A 109 0.22 -2.02 5.70
N ALA A 110 -0.99 -1.47 5.59
CA ALA A 110 -2.13 -2.22 5.07
C ALA A 110 -1.92 -2.68 3.62
N VAL A 111 -1.40 -1.79 2.75
CA VAL A 111 -1.07 -2.12 1.36
C VAL A 111 -0.04 -3.24 1.30
N TYR A 112 0.99 -3.20 2.14
CA TYR A 112 2.00 -4.24 2.20
C TYR A 112 1.45 -5.58 2.70
N ALA A 113 0.60 -5.57 3.74
CA ALA A 113 -0.03 -6.79 4.24
C ALA A 113 -0.90 -7.47 3.16
N ALA A 114 -1.73 -6.69 2.46
CA ALA A 114 -2.49 -7.20 1.33
C ALA A 114 -1.61 -7.73 0.19
N ALA A 115 -0.50 -7.04 -0.10
CA ALA A 115 0.46 -7.48 -1.10
C ALA A 115 1.11 -8.82 -0.76
N GLN A 116 1.41 -9.07 0.53
CA GLN A 116 1.94 -10.37 0.96
C GLN A 116 0.92 -11.49 0.78
N GLU A 117 -0.36 -11.24 1.09
CA GLU A 117 -1.44 -12.20 0.84
C GLU A 117 -1.57 -12.55 -0.65
N VAL A 118 -1.48 -11.54 -1.53
CA VAL A 118 -1.51 -11.74 -2.98
C VAL A 118 -0.28 -12.51 -3.43
N ALA A 119 0.91 -12.10 -2.98
CA ALA A 119 2.17 -12.74 -3.36
C ALA A 119 2.22 -14.21 -2.96
N GLY A 120 1.64 -14.60 -1.81
CA GLY A 120 1.51 -16.00 -1.40
C GLY A 120 0.65 -16.87 -2.31
N ARG A 121 -0.14 -16.27 -3.21
CA ARG A 121 -0.99 -16.95 -4.20
C ARG A 121 -0.38 -16.95 -5.62
N LEU A 122 0.76 -16.29 -5.82
CA LEU A 122 1.40 -16.13 -7.13
C LEU A 122 2.60 -17.06 -7.28
N ASN A 123 2.77 -17.59 -8.49
CA ASN A 123 4.02 -18.27 -8.87
C ASN A 123 5.10 -17.26 -9.26
N GLU A 124 4.73 -16.22 -10.01
CA GLU A 124 5.60 -15.13 -10.46
C GLU A 124 4.78 -13.86 -10.74
N GLY A 125 5.45 -12.70 -10.75
CA GLY A 125 4.85 -11.45 -11.17
C GLY A 125 5.54 -10.20 -10.63
N ASN A 126 5.33 -9.08 -11.32
CA ASN A 126 5.82 -7.76 -10.92
C ASN A 126 4.67 -6.95 -10.31
N MET A 127 4.76 -6.72 -9.00
CA MET A 127 3.74 -6.03 -8.22
C MET A 127 4.21 -4.62 -7.83
N VAL A 128 3.35 -3.64 -8.00
CA VAL A 128 3.59 -2.25 -7.61
C VAL A 128 2.70 -1.89 -6.44
N LEU A 129 3.32 -1.38 -5.38
CA LEU A 129 2.68 -0.98 -4.13
C LEU A 129 2.73 0.55 -3.97
N ILE A 130 1.62 1.15 -3.55
CA ILE A 130 1.61 2.59 -3.21
C ILE A 130 1.72 2.80 -1.71
N PHE A 131 2.82 3.45 -1.30
CA PHE A 131 3.00 3.96 0.05
C PHE A 131 2.79 5.48 0.07
N ALA A 132 1.72 5.93 0.74
CA ALA A 132 1.23 7.29 0.62
C ALA A 132 1.94 8.30 1.53
N ASP A 133 2.31 7.86 2.74
CA ASP A 133 2.95 8.70 3.76
C ASP A 133 4.06 7.92 4.48
N ASP A 134 5.03 8.67 5.00
CA ASP A 134 6.01 8.17 5.96
C ASP A 134 5.41 8.05 7.38
N GLY A 135 6.08 7.27 8.23
CA GLY A 135 5.61 6.96 9.59
C GLY A 135 5.69 8.11 10.59
N ARG A 136 6.32 9.24 10.25
CA ARG A 136 6.73 10.27 11.23
C ARG A 136 5.56 11.04 11.83
N LYS A 137 4.39 11.03 11.18
CA LYS A 137 3.17 11.71 11.63
C LYS A 137 2.32 10.86 12.59
N PHE A 138 2.64 9.57 12.78
CA PHE A 138 1.74 8.60 13.41
C PHE A 138 2.15 8.17 14.83
N ARG A 139 2.95 8.96 15.55
CA ARG A 139 3.47 8.62 16.89
C ARG A 139 2.37 8.14 17.85
N SER A 140 1.35 8.97 18.08
CA SER A 140 0.29 8.68 19.06
C SER A 140 -0.48 7.40 18.70
N LEU A 141 -0.68 7.14 17.41
CA LEU A 141 -1.31 5.91 16.94
C LEU A 141 -0.41 4.70 17.23
N TYR A 142 0.87 4.77 16.82
CA TYR A 142 1.81 3.67 17.01
C TYR A 142 2.09 3.36 18.48
N GLU A 143 2.12 4.37 19.36
CA GLU A 143 2.23 4.17 20.81
C GLU A 143 0.97 3.49 21.37
N SER A 144 -0.22 3.95 20.96
CA SER A 144 -1.50 3.43 21.46
C SER A 144 -1.72 1.95 21.10
N PHE A 145 -1.27 1.56 19.90
CA PHE A 145 -1.35 0.19 19.40
C PHE A 145 -0.08 -0.63 19.63
N LYS A 146 0.88 -0.10 20.40
CA LYS A 146 2.15 -0.78 20.75
C LYS A 146 2.92 -1.27 19.52
N VAL A 147 2.82 -0.54 18.41
CA VAL A 147 3.57 -0.82 17.17
C VAL A 147 5.05 -0.55 17.41
N PHE A 148 5.33 0.57 18.09
CA PHE A 148 6.66 0.97 18.53
C PHE A 148 6.61 1.51 19.96
N THR A 149 7.66 1.28 20.74
CA THR A 149 7.92 2.10 21.93
C THR A 149 8.27 3.52 21.52
N ARG A 150 8.26 4.45 22.47
CA ARG A 150 8.67 5.83 22.22
C ARG A 150 10.12 5.92 21.72
N GLU A 151 11.01 5.12 22.30
CA GLU A 151 12.41 5.04 21.91
C GLU A 151 12.58 4.49 20.49
N GLU A 152 11.86 3.41 20.16
CA GLU A 152 11.85 2.83 18.81
C GLU A 152 11.32 3.83 17.78
N PHE A 153 10.22 4.52 18.08
CA PHE A 153 9.64 5.52 17.19
C PHE A 153 10.65 6.65 16.91
N GLU A 154 11.28 7.21 17.94
CA GLU A 154 12.29 8.27 17.77
C GLU A 154 13.56 7.77 17.08
N TYR A 155 13.91 6.50 17.23
CA TYR A 155 14.97 5.86 16.44
C TYR A 155 14.61 5.85 14.95
N TYR A 156 13.49 5.24 14.56
CA TYR A 156 13.10 5.15 13.14
C TYR A 156 12.81 6.52 12.53
N ARG A 157 12.21 7.46 13.27
CA ARG A 157 11.99 8.84 12.82
C ARG A 157 13.29 9.57 12.48
N ARG A 158 14.37 9.35 13.24
CA ARG A 158 15.68 9.96 12.97
C ARG A 158 16.37 9.33 11.75
N GLN A 159 16.27 8.01 11.61
CA GLN A 159 16.87 7.28 10.50
C GLN A 159 16.16 7.55 9.16
N SER A 160 14.84 7.78 9.19
CA SER A 160 14.00 8.03 8.01
C SER A 160 14.08 9.46 7.44
N ARG A 161 15.14 10.22 7.75
CA ARG A 161 15.35 11.56 7.17
C ARG A 161 15.53 11.55 5.65
N TYR A 162 15.88 10.39 5.07
CA TYR A 162 16.02 10.19 3.65
C TYR A 162 15.43 8.82 3.29
N LEU A 163 14.34 8.79 2.50
CA LEU A 163 14.06 7.59 1.70
C LEU A 163 15.16 7.55 0.64
N PRO A 164 16.00 6.51 0.61
CA PRO A 164 17.08 6.49 -0.35
C PRO A 164 16.49 6.36 -1.77
N GLU A 165 17.02 7.12 -2.74
CA GLU A 165 16.46 7.22 -4.11
C GLU A 165 16.32 5.87 -4.81
N ASN A 166 17.18 4.90 -4.44
CA ASN A 166 17.16 3.52 -4.92
C ASN A 166 15.98 2.68 -4.42
N LEU A 167 15.11 3.25 -3.60
CA LEU A 167 13.95 2.55 -3.06
C LEU A 167 12.68 2.71 -3.90
N LEU A 168 12.71 3.60 -4.91
CA LEU A 168 11.65 3.72 -5.90
C LEU A 168 11.50 2.45 -6.75
N PHE A 169 12.56 1.64 -6.83
CA PHE A 169 12.59 0.38 -7.57
C PHE A 169 13.40 -0.65 -6.78
N GLN A 170 12.77 -1.49 -5.96
CA GLN A 170 13.42 -2.74 -5.58
C GLN A 170 13.42 -3.66 -6.81
N GLU A 171 14.54 -3.69 -7.51
CA GLU A 171 14.81 -4.64 -8.61
C GLU A 171 14.95 -6.08 -8.12
N LYS A 172 15.04 -6.30 -6.80
CA LYS A 172 15.04 -7.64 -6.22
C LYS A 172 13.61 -8.03 -5.86
N PRO A 173 13.16 -9.24 -6.21
CA PRO A 173 11.84 -9.71 -5.84
C PRO A 173 11.63 -9.52 -4.34
N LEU A 174 10.42 -9.09 -3.95
CA LEU A 174 9.97 -9.26 -2.58
C LEU A 174 10.07 -10.75 -2.27
N GLU A 175 11.15 -11.16 -1.60
CA GLU A 175 11.23 -12.48 -1.00
C GLU A 175 10.04 -12.61 -0.05
N VAL A 176 9.05 -13.40 -0.48
CA VAL A 176 7.93 -13.81 0.36
C VAL A 176 8.54 -14.74 1.40
N TYR A 177 8.85 -14.22 2.58
CA TYR A 177 9.19 -15.06 3.73
C TYR A 177 7.91 -15.74 4.19
N THR A 178 7.67 -16.95 3.69
CA THR A 178 6.74 -17.89 4.33
C THR A 178 7.42 -18.39 5.59
N HIS A 179 6.88 -18.04 6.76
CA HIS A 179 7.19 -18.76 8.01
C HIS A 179 6.43 -20.07 8.06
#